data_AF-A0A9W8X2Z1-F1
#
_entry.id   AF-A0A9W8X2Z1-F1
#
_cell.length_a   1.000
_cell.length_b   1.000
_cell.length_c   1.000
_cell.angle_alpha   90.00
_cell.angle_beta   90.00
_cell.angle_gamma   90.00
#
_symmetry.space_group_name_H-M   'P 1'
#
loop_
_entity.id
_entity.type
_entity.pdbx_description
1 polymer ?
#
loop_
_entity_poly.entity_id
_entity_poly.type
_entity_poly.pdbx_seq_one_letter_code
_entity_poly.pdbx_strand_id
1 'polypeptide(L)'
;MSGVSQLRKCHGSEPPADSAICSSRTPSTSKPPLPRPHDRTLLTTDRSAIIRSNITLLGTVFVSAFGMQLAFDQGSERIWNNINKGRQWKDIKHQYVEAAEDDE
;
A
#
# COMPACT_ATOMS: atom_id res chain seq x y z
N MET A 1 22.25 -49.87 10.12
CA MET A 1 21.26 -48.78 10.21
C MET A 1 21.08 -48.29 8.78
N SER A 2 19.95 -48.45 8.08
CA SER A 2 18.57 -48.51 8.51
C SER A 2 17.77 -49.36 7.53
N GLY A 3 16.90 -50.22 8.07
CA GLY A 3 16.00 -51.06 7.29
C GLY A 3 14.82 -50.25 6.74
N VAL A 4 14.54 -50.44 5.46
CA VAL A 4 13.28 -50.00 4.84
C VAL A 4 12.35 -51.19 4.89
N SER A 5 11.48 -51.21 5.91
CA SER A 5 10.44 -52.22 6.04
C SER A 5 9.44 -52.09 4.90
N GLN A 6 9.41 -53.14 4.08
CA GLN A 6 8.46 -53.36 3.01
C GLN A 6 7.03 -53.13 3.51
N LEU A 7 6.33 -52.17 2.88
CA LEU A 7 4.91 -51.93 3.07
C LEU A 7 4.15 -53.12 2.47
N ARG A 8 3.85 -54.13 3.31
CA ARG A 8 3.09 -55.32 2.94
C ARG A 8 1.67 -54.86 2.57
N LYS A 9 1.40 -54.78 1.27
CA LYS A 9 0.05 -54.56 0.72
C LYS A 9 -0.80 -55.75 1.17
N CYS A 10 -1.77 -55.52 2.04
CA CYS A 10 -2.80 -56.51 2.35
C CYS A 10 -3.68 -56.67 1.10
N HIS A 11 -3.28 -57.56 0.20
CA HIS A 11 -4.13 -58.02 -0.89
C HIS A 11 -5.03 -59.13 -0.32
N GLY A 12 -6.33 -58.88 -0.32
CA GLY A 12 -7.32 -59.80 0.22
C GLY A 12 -7.40 -61.08 -0.61
N SER A 13 -7.24 -62.20 0.09
CA SER A 13 -7.87 -63.48 -0.23
C SER A 13 -8.13 -64.18 1.11
N GLU A 14 -9.40 -64.09 1.54
CA GLU A 14 -10.14 -64.92 2.50
C GLU A 14 -9.38 -65.66 3.62
N PRO A 15 -9.61 -65.32 4.91
CA PRO A 15 -9.39 -66.24 6.01
C PRO A 15 -10.72 -66.82 6.56
N PRO A 16 -10.76 -68.10 6.95
CA PRO A 16 -11.90 -68.68 7.62
C PRO A 16 -12.03 -68.14 9.05
N ALA A 17 -13.26 -68.25 9.57
CA ALA A 17 -13.72 -67.81 10.89
C ALA A 17 -12.64 -67.82 11.98
N ASP A 18 -12.27 -66.64 12.45
CA ASP A 18 -12.26 -66.33 13.89
C ASP A 18 -12.02 -64.82 14.12
N SER A 19 -12.97 -64.26 14.85
CA SER A 19 -12.98 -63.04 15.66
C SER A 19 -11.84 -62.01 15.55
N ALA A 20 -12.31 -60.76 15.50
CA ALA A 20 -11.79 -59.60 16.23
C ALA A 20 -11.13 -58.52 15.37
N ILE A 21 -11.99 -57.57 14.96
CA ILE A 21 -11.87 -56.15 15.31
C ILE A 21 -10.46 -55.77 15.80
N CYS A 22 -9.62 -55.25 14.90
CA CYS A 22 -8.55 -54.34 15.31
C CYS A 22 -8.90 -52.94 14.83
N SER A 23 -9.86 -52.35 15.52
CA SER A 23 -10.12 -50.91 15.52
C SER A 23 -8.96 -50.23 16.24
N SER A 24 -7.91 -49.85 15.50
CA SER A 24 -6.84 -49.00 16.03
C SER A 24 -7.19 -47.53 15.83
N ARG A 25 -8.23 -47.08 16.55
CA ARG A 25 -8.42 -45.66 16.85
C ARG A 25 -7.24 -45.24 17.72
N THR A 26 -6.24 -44.60 17.14
CA THR A 26 -5.14 -44.00 17.89
C THR A 26 -5.72 -42.98 18.90
N PRO A 27 -5.35 -43.04 20.19
CA PRO A 27 -5.73 -41.99 21.12
C PRO A 27 -5.01 -40.71 20.69
N SER A 28 -5.79 -39.76 20.16
CA SER A 28 -5.35 -38.39 19.92
C SER A 28 -5.02 -37.77 21.28
N THR A 29 -3.76 -37.89 21.72
CA THR A 29 -3.27 -37.14 22.86
C THR A 29 -3.15 -35.69 22.44
N SER A 30 -4.21 -34.95 22.73
CA SER A 30 -4.32 -33.51 22.55
C SER A 30 -3.14 -32.78 23.21
N LYS A 31 -2.26 -32.19 22.40
CA LYS A 31 -1.56 -30.98 22.80
C LYS A 31 -2.06 -29.88 21.88
N PRO A 32 -2.86 -28.91 22.36
CA PRO A 32 -3.24 -27.79 21.52
C PRO A 32 -1.95 -27.04 21.11
N PRO A 33 -1.81 -26.67 19.82
CA PRO A 33 -0.71 -25.82 19.40
C PRO A 33 -0.77 -24.52 20.19
N LEU A 34 0.37 -24.10 20.72
CA LEU A 34 0.50 -22.80 21.38
C LEU A 34 0.03 -21.70 20.40
N PRO A 35 -0.68 -20.66 20.87
CA PRO A 35 -0.99 -19.52 20.02
C PRO A 35 0.35 -18.95 19.53
N ARG A 36 0.52 -18.92 18.20
CA ARG A 36 1.64 -18.18 17.61
C ARG A 36 1.51 -16.74 18.09
N PRO A 37 2.56 -16.13 18.66
CA PRO A 37 2.55 -14.68 18.76
C PRO A 37 2.47 -14.20 17.31
N HIS A 38 1.32 -13.67 16.92
CA HIS A 38 1.25 -12.75 15.78
C HIS A 38 1.97 -11.49 16.23
N ASP A 39 3.28 -11.62 16.41
CA ASP A 39 4.19 -10.56 16.76
C ASP A 39 4.20 -9.61 15.57
N ARG A 40 3.55 -8.48 15.80
CA ARG A 40 3.92 -7.17 15.25
C ARG A 40 4.07 -7.13 13.73
N THR A 41 2.94 -7.12 13.04
CA THR A 41 2.87 -6.60 11.68
C THR A 41 1.99 -5.36 11.56
N LEU A 42 1.89 -4.52 12.60
CA LEU A 42 1.26 -3.20 12.45
C LEU A 42 2.18 -2.18 11.73
N LEU A 43 3.45 -2.54 11.50
CA LEU A 43 4.42 -1.71 10.78
C LEU A 43 4.95 -2.38 9.51
N THR A 44 4.39 -3.54 9.11
CA THR A 44 4.74 -4.11 7.82
C THR A 44 3.81 -3.55 6.75
N THR A 45 4.25 -2.42 6.21
CA THR A 45 4.13 -2.18 4.77
C THR A 45 2.70 -1.89 4.28
N ASP A 46 2.19 -0.70 4.55
CA ASP A 46 1.42 0.00 3.52
C ASP A 46 2.37 0.25 2.34
N ARG A 47 2.44 -0.74 1.45
CA ARG A 47 3.31 -0.72 0.27
C ARG A 47 2.83 0.42 -0.61
N SER A 48 3.49 1.57 -0.55
CA SER A 48 3.12 2.80 -1.27
C SER A 48 2.88 2.46 -2.73
N ALA A 49 1.60 2.39 -3.14
CA ALA A 49 1.20 1.93 -4.47
C ALA A 49 1.85 2.77 -5.59
N ILE A 50 2.19 4.00 -5.22
CA ILE A 50 2.81 5.03 -6.07
C ILE A 50 4.32 4.81 -6.26
N ILE A 51 5.04 4.25 -5.28
CA ILE A 51 6.51 4.23 -5.26
C ILE A 51 7.10 2.86 -5.67
N ARG A 52 6.31 1.78 -5.58
CA ARG A 52 6.82 0.41 -5.85
C ARG A 52 6.94 0.08 -7.35
N SER A 53 6.20 0.76 -8.22
CA SER A 53 6.15 0.48 -9.65
C SER A 53 6.85 1.59 -10.42
N ASN A 54 7.84 1.24 -11.26
CA ASN A 54 8.60 2.21 -12.04
C ASN A 54 7.69 3.07 -12.93
N ILE A 55 6.72 2.44 -13.62
CA ILE A 55 5.78 3.15 -14.49
C ILE A 55 4.84 4.03 -13.68
N THR A 56 4.33 3.52 -12.55
CA THR A 56 3.42 4.30 -11.69
C THR A 56 4.14 5.50 -11.08
N LEU A 57 5.40 5.33 -10.67
CA LEU A 57 6.24 6.39 -10.13
C LEU A 57 6.49 7.47 -11.20
N LEU A 58 6.89 7.08 -12.41
CA LEU A 58 7.10 8.03 -13.51
C LEU A 58 5.81 8.78 -13.87
N GLY A 59 4.69 8.06 -14.02
CA GLY A 59 3.39 8.68 -14.28
C GLY A 59 2.98 9.64 -13.17
N THR A 60 3.22 9.29 -11.91
CA THR A 60 2.93 10.17 -10.77
C THR A 60 3.79 11.41 -10.79
N VAL A 61 5.08 11.30 -11.09
CA VAL A 61 5.99 12.45 -11.19
C VAL A 61 5.55 13.40 -12.31
N PHE A 62 5.14 12.88 -13.47
CA PHE A 62 4.66 13.75 -14.55
C PHE A 62 3.35 14.45 -14.19
N VAL A 63 2.37 13.72 -13.65
CA VAL A 63 1.10 14.31 -13.22
C VAL A 63 1.31 15.34 -12.11
N SER A 64 2.18 15.02 -11.14
CA SER A 64 2.49 15.94 -10.04
C SER A 64 3.26 17.15 -10.53
N ALA A 65 4.17 17.02 -11.50
CA ALA A 65 4.88 18.15 -12.07
C ALA A 65 3.91 19.15 -12.72
N PHE A 66 2.98 18.68 -13.56
CA PHE A 66 1.98 19.57 -14.17
C PHE A 66 0.99 20.14 -13.15
N GLY A 67 0.51 19.31 -12.23
CA GLY A 67 -0.41 19.76 -11.18
C GLY A 67 0.24 20.76 -10.22
N MET A 68 1.47 20.50 -9.80
CA MET A 68 2.25 21.39 -8.94
C MET A 68 2.60 22.68 -9.67
N GLN A 69 3.00 22.63 -10.95
CA GLN A 69 3.30 23.84 -11.72
C GLN A 69 2.11 24.80 -11.71
N LEU A 70 0.92 24.32 -12.11
CA LEU A 70 -0.28 25.16 -12.12
C LEU A 70 -0.63 25.70 -10.74
N ALA A 71 -0.56 24.85 -9.71
CA ALA A 71 -0.90 25.24 -8.35
C ALA A 71 0.12 26.23 -7.77
N PHE A 72 1.40 26.03 -8.03
CA PHE A 72 2.49 26.85 -7.52
C PHE A 72 2.52 28.21 -8.21
N ASP A 73 2.37 28.27 -9.53
CA ASP A 73 2.36 29.54 -10.27
C ASP A 73 1.23 30.45 -9.75
N GLN A 74 0.01 29.93 -9.64
CA GLN A 74 -1.13 30.71 -9.14
C GLN A 74 -1.05 30.97 -7.64
N GLY A 75 -0.59 30.00 -6.86
CA GLY A 75 -0.50 30.09 -5.41
C GLY A 75 0.56 31.09 -4.95
N SER A 76 1.73 31.06 -5.58
CA SER A 76 2.85 31.96 -5.26
C SER A 76 2.54 33.40 -5.64
N GLU A 77 1.94 33.65 -6.81
CA GLU A 77 1.50 35.00 -7.18
C GLU A 77 0.46 35.53 -6.18
N ARG A 78 -0.51 34.70 -5.75
CA ARG A 78 -1.48 35.11 -4.72
C ARG A 78 -0.85 35.41 -3.37
N ILE A 79 0.10 34.57 -2.91
CA ILE A 79 0.76 34.80 -1.62
C ILE A 79 1.57 36.11 -1.67
N TRP A 80 2.30 36.33 -2.75
CA TRP A 80 3.11 37.52 -2.96
C TRP A 80 2.24 38.78 -3.03
N ASN A 81 1.14 38.71 -3.78
CA ASN A 81 0.22 39.82 -3.96
C ASN A 81 -0.45 40.21 -2.68
N ASN A 82 -0.77 39.23 -1.82
CA ASN A 82 -1.38 39.50 -0.52
C ASN A 82 -0.42 40.17 0.46
N ILE A 83 0.85 39.78 0.44
CA ILE A 83 1.89 40.36 1.31
C ILE A 83 2.27 41.76 0.85
N ASN A 84 2.26 42.03 -0.45
CA ASN A 84 2.70 43.31 -1.03
C ASN A 84 1.55 44.22 -1.49
N LYS A 85 0.34 44.04 -0.96
CA LYS A 85 -0.81 44.90 -1.28
C LYS A 85 -0.47 46.38 -1.10
N GLY A 86 -0.85 47.19 -2.08
CA GLY A 86 -0.65 48.64 -2.06
C GLY A 86 0.75 49.12 -2.42
N ARG A 87 1.72 48.22 -2.63
CA ARG A 87 3.08 48.55 -3.10
C ARG A 87 3.36 48.09 -4.52
N GLN A 88 2.41 47.39 -5.14
CA GLN A 88 2.60 46.83 -6.46
C GLN A 88 2.15 47.82 -7.52
N TRP A 89 2.88 47.88 -8.64
CA TRP A 89 2.51 48.74 -9.76
C TRP A 89 1.05 48.51 -10.21
N LYS A 90 0.58 47.25 -10.21
CA LYS A 90 -0.82 46.92 -10.54
C LYS A 90 -1.85 47.58 -9.60
N ASP A 91 -1.48 47.84 -8.35
CA ASP A 91 -2.36 48.51 -7.38
C ASP A 91 -2.30 50.03 -7.55
N ILE A 92 -1.23 50.61 -8.09
CA ILE A 92 -1.02 52.08 -8.17
C ILE A 92 -1.32 52.61 -9.58
N LYS A 93 -1.21 51.77 -10.62
CA LYS A 93 -1.33 52.14 -12.03
C LYS A 93 -2.61 52.92 -12.36
N HIS A 94 -3.73 52.60 -11.71
CA HIS A 94 -5.01 53.25 -11.97
C HIS A 94 -4.93 54.78 -11.82
N GLN A 95 -4.21 55.26 -10.80
CA GLN A 95 -4.07 56.70 -10.53
C GLN A 95 -3.31 57.45 -11.62
N TYR A 96 -2.39 56.77 -12.33
CA TYR A 96 -1.59 57.38 -13.39
C TYR A 96 -2.24 57.29 -14.76
N VAL A 97 -3.10 56.29 -14.99
CA VAL A 97 -3.83 56.16 -16.26
C VAL A 97 -4.98 57.16 -16.30
N GLU A 98 -5.74 57.30 -15.20
CA GLU A 98 -6.83 58.27 -15.09
C GLU A 98 -6.31 59.71 -15.16
N ALA A 99 -5.21 60.02 -14.47
CA ALA A 99 -4.56 61.33 -14.56
C ALA A 99 -4.02 61.67 -15.97
N ALA A 100 -3.75 60.66 -16.82
CA ALA A 100 -3.34 60.89 -18.19
C ALA A 100 -4.53 61.11 -19.15
N GLU A 101 -5.73 60.66 -18.78
CA GLU A 101 -6.96 60.87 -19.54
C GLU A 101 -7.63 62.22 -19.21
N ASP A 102 -7.47 62.72 -17.97
CA ASP A 102 -8.02 64.02 -17.53
C ASP A 102 -7.21 65.24 -18.03
N ASP A 103 -5.96 65.05 -18.48
CA ASP A 103 -5.04 66.11 -18.95
C ASP A 103 -5.11 66.35 -20.48
N GLU A 104 -6.02 65.68 -21.20
CA GLU A 104 -6.25 65.81 -22.66
C GLU A 104 -7.68 66.32 -22.99
#